data_AF-A0A1G6A396-F1
#
_entry.id   AF-A0A1G6A396-F1
#
_cell.length_a   1.000
_cell.length_b   1.000
_cell.length_c   1.000
_cell.angle_alpha   90.00
_cell.angle_beta   90.00
_cell.angle_gamma   90.00
#
_symmetry.space_group_name_H-M   'P 1'
#
loop_
_entity.id
_entity.type
_entity.pdbx_description
1 polymer ?
#
loop_
_entity_poly.entity_id
_entity_poly.type
_entity_poly.pdbx_seq_one_letter_code
_entity_poly.pdbx_strand_id
1 'polypeptide(L)'
;MKTIRRLLGLSAAIAMSCTSIPASAFEEEKYDLYVNGSQFTSVNLSIACGEGTAVFDGKDTLTLTDAFLDEPSGSPEGSFLYGVINSGLPDLKIVLVGENVIDGRNNVNDGIDSDGSCNVTITGPGSLEIKDAYYGTYIGYWEDPGADLTITGGASVKVTEPSCAGIWVNHDITFDGCKAEIIKSDEGRYNGIVSNVGGTVTFTDSEVEVKTYCAALDLGNGDDTEHAIVVNSGTVTLESRSLPTDPDDRYNGVAVSCEPDGGSKETKCTLTVNGGILNIKAEGKCVDLPADKIILGDGVTYIKGTSLTDGGNVIVGIDEEPAFPGDVDGNNRLNMKDLATLQRYVNGWDVKINEKNADLTGEGKINMKDVAELQKLLNSLPPE
;
A
#
# COMPACT_ATOMS: atom_id res chain seq x y z
N MET A 1 -107.15 -5.12 5.62
CA MET A 1 -106.43 -4.29 4.62
C MET A 1 -105.06 -3.99 5.20
N LYS A 2 -103.93 -4.54 4.73
CA LYS A 2 -103.20 -4.24 3.46
C LYS A 2 -102.89 -2.72 3.38
N THR A 3 -101.67 -2.20 3.27
CA THR A 3 -100.38 -2.76 2.80
C THR A 3 -99.22 -1.81 3.15
N ILE A 4 -98.04 -2.40 3.32
CA ILE A 4 -96.66 -1.89 3.20
C ILE A 4 -96.43 -0.91 2.02
N ARG A 5 -95.56 0.11 2.17
CA ARG A 5 -94.42 0.38 1.24
C ARG A 5 -93.41 1.42 1.75
N ARG A 6 -92.14 1.03 1.64
CA ARG A 6 -90.88 1.76 1.86
C ARG A 6 -90.62 2.81 0.76
N LEU A 7 -89.81 3.83 1.05
CA LEU A 7 -88.71 4.37 0.21
C LEU A 7 -87.93 5.41 1.06
N LEU A 8 -86.79 5.06 1.67
CA LEU A 8 -85.41 5.30 1.18
C LEU A 8 -85.15 6.74 0.70
N GLY A 9 -84.59 7.55 1.61
CA GLY A 9 -84.01 8.87 1.34
C GLY A 9 -82.49 8.84 1.45
N LEU A 10 -81.86 9.19 0.33
CA LEU A 10 -80.43 9.24 -0.01
C LEU A 10 -79.53 9.91 1.06
N SER A 11 -78.50 9.19 1.53
CA SER A 11 -77.34 9.77 2.21
C SER A 11 -76.24 10.06 1.18
N ALA A 12 -75.97 11.33 0.89
CA ALA A 12 -74.87 11.73 0.02
C ALA A 12 -73.53 11.59 0.77
N ALA A 13 -72.75 10.56 0.42
CA ALA A 13 -71.36 10.44 0.81
C ALA A 13 -70.52 11.38 -0.07
N ILE A 14 -69.78 12.29 0.56
CA ILE A 14 -68.73 13.07 -0.09
C ILE A 14 -67.61 12.09 -0.42
N ALA A 15 -67.45 11.79 -1.71
CA ALA A 15 -66.34 11.02 -2.24
C ALA A 15 -65.05 11.80 -1.98
N MET A 16 -64.24 11.32 -1.04
CA MET A 16 -62.85 11.70 -0.89
C MET A 16 -62.13 11.17 -2.13
N SER A 17 -61.99 12.03 -3.15
CA SER A 17 -61.14 11.74 -4.29
C SER A 17 -59.69 11.73 -3.79
N CYS A 18 -59.23 10.57 -3.32
CA CYS A 18 -57.82 10.25 -3.28
C CYS A 18 -57.34 10.29 -4.72
N THR A 19 -56.89 11.47 -5.15
CA THR A 19 -55.95 11.56 -6.27
C THR A 19 -54.74 10.76 -5.83
N SER A 20 -54.67 9.51 -6.28
CA SER A 20 -53.45 8.72 -6.21
C SER A 20 -52.39 9.51 -6.96
N ILE A 21 -51.58 10.26 -6.23
CA ILE A 21 -50.27 10.68 -6.72
C ILE A 21 -49.65 9.37 -7.22
N PRO A 22 -49.29 9.24 -8.50
CA PRO A 22 -48.56 8.06 -8.91
C PRO A 22 -47.32 8.03 -8.03
N ALA A 23 -47.24 7.02 -7.17
CA ALA A 23 -45.99 6.64 -6.58
C ALA A 23 -45.13 6.17 -7.75
N SER A 24 -44.48 7.10 -8.44
CA SER A 24 -43.18 6.81 -9.01
C SER A 24 -42.32 6.43 -7.82
N ALA A 25 -42.40 5.15 -7.43
CA ALA A 25 -41.39 4.54 -6.61
C ALA A 25 -40.09 4.80 -7.37
N PHE A 26 -39.27 5.71 -6.85
CA PHE A 26 -37.91 5.82 -7.35
C PHE A 26 -37.31 4.43 -7.18
N GLU A 27 -36.92 3.83 -8.30
CA GLU A 27 -36.22 2.55 -8.28
C GLU A 27 -34.93 2.78 -7.50
N GLU A 28 -34.72 1.96 -6.47
CA GLU A 28 -33.52 2.01 -5.65
C GLU A 28 -32.32 1.66 -6.54
N GLU A 29 -31.53 2.67 -6.89
CA GLU A 29 -30.28 2.48 -7.61
C GLU A 29 -29.31 1.69 -6.74
N LYS A 30 -28.76 0.62 -7.31
CA LYS A 30 -27.75 -0.24 -6.68
C LYS A 30 -26.38 0.14 -7.22
N TYR A 31 -25.41 0.26 -6.32
CA TYR A 31 -24.03 0.50 -6.70
C TYR A 31 -23.27 -0.82 -6.79
N ASP A 32 -22.31 -0.90 -7.69
CA ASP A 32 -21.39 -2.04 -7.82
C ASP A 32 -20.30 -1.97 -6.74
N LEU A 33 -20.73 -1.84 -5.47
CA LEU A 33 -19.87 -1.81 -4.30
C LEU A 33 -20.56 -2.57 -3.16
N TYR A 34 -19.89 -3.62 -2.70
CA TYR A 34 -20.30 -4.43 -1.56
C TYR A 34 -19.26 -4.30 -0.46
N VAL A 35 -19.72 -4.11 0.76
CA VAL A 35 -18.87 -4.04 1.95
C VAL A 35 -19.57 -4.80 3.06
N ASN A 36 -18.82 -5.68 3.73
CA ASN A 36 -19.32 -6.45 4.87
C ASN A 36 -20.65 -7.17 4.56
N GLY A 37 -20.68 -7.91 3.45
CA GLY A 37 -21.84 -8.66 2.98
C GLY A 37 -23.02 -7.84 2.43
N SER A 38 -22.94 -6.51 2.47
CA SER A 38 -24.05 -5.62 2.09
C SER A 38 -23.71 -4.77 0.87
N GLN A 39 -24.65 -4.67 -0.08
CA GLN A 39 -24.54 -3.78 -1.24
C GLN A 39 -24.96 -2.35 -0.86
N PHE A 40 -24.21 -1.34 -1.31
CA PHE A 40 -24.65 0.04 -1.21
C PHE A 40 -25.75 0.37 -2.22
N THR A 41 -26.68 1.24 -1.82
CA THR A 41 -27.76 1.74 -2.69
C THR A 41 -28.00 3.22 -2.48
N SER A 42 -28.71 3.86 -3.41
CA SER A 42 -29.08 5.28 -3.34
C SER A 42 -29.86 5.68 -2.08
N VAL A 43 -30.44 4.71 -1.35
CA VAL A 43 -31.13 4.93 -0.08
C VAL A 43 -30.35 4.46 1.13
N ASN A 44 -29.36 3.58 0.95
CA ASN A 44 -28.52 3.05 2.01
C ASN A 44 -27.03 3.23 1.67
N LEU A 45 -26.48 4.38 2.09
CA LEU A 45 -25.10 4.79 1.87
C LEU A 45 -24.20 4.57 3.10
N SER A 46 -24.69 3.87 4.12
CA SER A 46 -23.95 3.60 5.36
C SER A 46 -24.19 2.18 5.84
N ILE A 47 -23.10 1.45 6.09
CA ILE A 47 -23.12 0.09 6.61
C ILE A 47 -22.44 0.11 7.99
N ALA A 48 -23.02 -0.59 8.97
CA ALA A 48 -22.42 -0.77 10.28
C ALA A 48 -21.38 -1.91 10.24
N CYS A 49 -20.23 -1.69 10.88
CA CYS A 49 -19.05 -2.55 10.77
C CYS A 49 -18.46 -2.79 12.16
N GLY A 50 -19.18 -3.54 13.00
CA GLY A 50 -18.88 -3.63 14.43
C GLY A 50 -19.21 -2.32 15.15
N GLU A 51 -18.24 -1.75 15.86
CA GLU A 51 -18.34 -0.44 16.52
C GLU A 51 -18.17 0.73 15.52
N GLY A 52 -17.60 0.46 14.34
CA GLY A 52 -17.33 1.44 13.29
C GLY A 52 -18.34 1.44 12.15
N THR A 53 -17.99 2.16 11.08
CA THR A 53 -18.86 2.35 9.91
C THR A 53 -18.10 2.34 8.59
N ALA A 54 -18.81 1.93 7.55
CA ALA A 54 -18.44 2.12 6.15
C ALA A 54 -19.47 3.05 5.50
N VAL A 55 -19.04 4.21 5.02
CA VAL A 55 -19.91 5.24 4.43
C VAL A 55 -19.49 5.51 2.98
N PHE A 56 -20.41 5.29 2.05
CA PHE A 56 -20.20 5.56 0.63
C PHE A 56 -20.81 6.91 0.25
N ASP A 57 -20.13 7.69 -0.60
CA ASP A 57 -20.62 9.00 -1.04
C ASP A 57 -21.67 8.93 -2.16
N GLY A 58 -21.95 7.73 -2.67
CA GLY A 58 -22.86 7.50 -3.79
C GLY A 58 -22.20 7.64 -5.16
N LYS A 59 -20.85 7.74 -5.22
CA LYS A 59 -20.10 7.91 -6.46
C LYS A 59 -18.86 7.03 -6.53
N ASP A 60 -17.84 7.33 -5.73
CA ASP A 60 -16.51 6.71 -5.85
C ASP A 60 -15.76 6.60 -4.51
N THR A 61 -16.25 7.23 -3.44
CA THR A 61 -15.51 7.32 -2.19
C THR A 61 -16.20 6.54 -1.08
N LEU A 62 -15.51 5.52 -0.59
CA LEU A 62 -15.83 4.75 0.61
C LEU A 62 -14.98 5.23 1.78
N THR A 63 -15.59 5.73 2.84
CA THR A 63 -14.89 6.06 4.08
C THR A 63 -15.09 4.94 5.10
N LEU A 64 -13.99 4.38 5.60
CA LEU A 64 -13.97 3.43 6.71
C LEU A 64 -13.58 4.19 7.98
N THR A 65 -14.36 4.05 9.05
CA THR A 65 -14.09 4.66 10.35
C THR A 65 -14.21 3.62 11.44
N ASP A 66 -13.08 3.26 12.03
CA ASP A 66 -12.96 2.24 13.09
C ASP A 66 -13.69 0.92 12.74
N ALA A 67 -13.70 0.57 11.45
CA ALA A 67 -14.55 -0.48 10.90
C ALA A 67 -13.94 -1.87 11.12
N PHE A 68 -14.75 -2.80 11.61
CA PHE A 68 -14.44 -4.24 11.61
C PHE A 68 -15.33 -4.94 10.57
N LEU A 69 -14.69 -5.51 9.55
CA LEU A 69 -15.33 -6.13 8.40
C LEU A 69 -14.97 -7.62 8.37
N ASP A 70 -15.95 -8.50 8.43
CA ASP A 70 -15.72 -9.95 8.43
C ASP A 70 -16.71 -10.71 7.54
N GLU A 71 -17.71 -10.05 6.95
CA GLU A 71 -18.67 -10.70 6.05
C GLU A 71 -18.29 -10.47 4.58
N PRO A 72 -18.06 -11.56 3.80
CA PRO A 72 -17.79 -11.41 2.38
C PRO A 72 -19.04 -10.94 1.62
N SER A 73 -18.83 -10.23 0.52
CA SER A 73 -19.91 -9.90 -0.41
C SER A 73 -20.57 -11.18 -0.95
N GLY A 74 -21.84 -11.43 -0.63
CA GLY A 74 -22.57 -12.55 -1.20
C GLY A 74 -23.07 -12.23 -2.60
N SER A 75 -22.60 -12.94 -3.63
CA SER A 75 -23.24 -12.89 -4.96
C SER A 75 -24.40 -13.87 -5.01
N PRO A 76 -25.62 -13.44 -5.33
CA PRO A 76 -26.71 -14.37 -5.66
C PRO A 76 -26.46 -15.13 -6.98
N GLU A 77 -25.56 -14.64 -7.85
CA GLU A 77 -25.44 -15.10 -9.25
C GLU A 77 -24.03 -15.61 -9.64
N GLY A 78 -23.30 -16.17 -8.67
CA GLY A 78 -22.29 -17.21 -8.94
C GLY A 78 -21.06 -16.80 -9.75
N SER A 79 -20.72 -15.52 -9.79
CA SER A 79 -19.48 -15.08 -10.42
C SER A 79 -18.89 -13.89 -9.67
N PHE A 80 -17.64 -14.05 -9.21
CA PHE A 80 -16.69 -13.00 -8.84
C PHE A 80 -16.82 -12.25 -7.50
N LEU A 81 -17.52 -12.78 -6.48
CA LEU A 81 -17.61 -12.10 -5.17
C LEU A 81 -16.97 -12.94 -4.04
N TYR A 82 -15.68 -12.77 -3.80
CA TYR A 82 -14.99 -13.32 -2.61
C TYR A 82 -14.37 -12.25 -1.70
N GLY A 83 -14.29 -11.00 -2.13
CA GLY A 83 -13.84 -9.89 -1.28
C GLY A 83 -14.76 -9.57 -0.09
N VAL A 84 -14.17 -9.16 1.04
CA VAL A 84 -14.91 -8.50 2.14
C VAL A 84 -15.31 -7.07 1.73
N ILE A 85 -14.45 -6.41 0.95
CA ILE A 85 -14.80 -5.27 0.10
C ILE A 85 -14.71 -5.75 -1.33
N ASN A 86 -15.78 -5.59 -2.10
CA ASN A 86 -15.80 -5.95 -3.52
C ASN A 86 -16.38 -4.80 -4.36
N SER A 87 -15.67 -4.40 -5.40
CA SER A 87 -15.99 -3.22 -6.20
C SER A 87 -15.91 -3.48 -7.70
N GLY A 88 -17.01 -3.18 -8.40
CA GLY A 88 -17.04 -2.97 -9.85
C GLY A 88 -17.00 -1.49 -10.24
N LEU A 89 -16.72 -0.58 -9.30
CA LEU A 89 -16.55 0.84 -9.60
C LEU A 89 -15.23 1.08 -10.36
N PRO A 90 -15.21 1.87 -11.45
CA PRO A 90 -14.00 2.12 -12.23
C PRO A 90 -12.82 2.68 -11.42
N ASP A 91 -13.11 3.55 -10.44
CA ASP A 91 -12.10 4.18 -9.59
C ASP A 91 -12.62 4.24 -8.15
N LEU A 92 -12.44 3.18 -7.36
CA LEU A 92 -12.82 3.19 -5.95
C LEU A 92 -11.74 3.89 -5.11
N LYS A 93 -12.15 4.89 -4.33
CA LYS A 93 -11.33 5.52 -3.30
C LYS A 93 -11.76 5.09 -1.91
N ILE A 94 -10.89 4.42 -1.17
CA ILE A 94 -11.08 4.02 0.22
C ILE A 94 -10.33 5.01 1.12
N VAL A 95 -11.06 5.74 1.95
CA VAL A 95 -10.49 6.69 2.94
C VAL A 95 -10.52 6.05 4.33
N LEU A 96 -9.34 5.90 4.93
CA LEU A 96 -9.15 5.31 6.24
C LEU A 96 -9.16 6.40 7.32
N VAL A 97 -10.06 6.24 8.29
CA VAL A 97 -10.12 7.01 9.52
C VAL A 97 -10.07 6.04 10.69
N GLY A 98 -9.24 6.34 11.69
CA GLY A 98 -9.07 5.47 12.85
C GLY A 98 -8.42 4.13 12.49
N GLU A 99 -8.80 3.07 13.19
CA GLU A 99 -8.23 1.72 13.05
C GLU A 99 -9.23 0.76 12.41
N ASN A 100 -8.96 0.32 11.17
CA ASN A 100 -9.87 -0.53 10.41
C ASN A 100 -9.29 -1.93 10.26
N VAL A 101 -10.16 -2.94 10.25
CA VAL A 101 -9.78 -4.35 10.13
C VAL A 101 -10.69 -5.05 9.12
N ILE A 102 -10.07 -5.80 8.22
CA ILE A 102 -10.72 -6.81 7.39
C ILE A 102 -10.24 -8.19 7.86
N ASP A 103 -11.19 -9.07 8.15
CA ASP A 103 -10.96 -10.48 8.48
C ASP A 103 -11.50 -11.35 7.34
N GLY A 104 -10.61 -11.97 6.58
CA GLY A 104 -10.95 -12.82 5.44
C GLY A 104 -11.51 -14.20 5.81
N ARG A 105 -11.79 -14.45 7.11
CA ARG A 105 -12.40 -15.66 7.66
C ARG A 105 -11.65 -16.95 7.32
N ASN A 106 -10.46 -17.12 7.91
CA ASN A 106 -9.62 -18.31 7.75
C ASN A 106 -9.21 -18.57 6.29
N ASN A 107 -8.81 -17.51 5.60
CA ASN A 107 -8.28 -17.54 4.24
C ASN A 107 -9.27 -18.04 3.18
N VAL A 108 -10.57 -17.80 3.40
CA VAL A 108 -11.62 -18.20 2.45
C VAL A 108 -11.97 -17.04 1.51
N ASN A 109 -11.81 -15.81 1.98
CA ASN A 109 -12.23 -14.59 1.30
C ASN A 109 -11.03 -13.67 1.05
N ASP A 110 -11.11 -12.90 -0.02
CA ASP A 110 -10.14 -11.84 -0.26
C ASP A 110 -10.44 -10.64 0.65
N GLY A 111 -9.43 -9.83 0.94
CA GLY A 111 -9.63 -8.62 1.71
C GLY A 111 -10.38 -7.57 0.88
N ILE A 112 -9.71 -7.08 -0.16
CA ILE A 112 -10.25 -6.13 -1.14
C ILE A 112 -10.17 -6.76 -2.53
N ASP A 113 -11.29 -6.78 -3.23
CA ASP A 113 -11.44 -7.35 -4.56
C ASP A 113 -12.02 -6.27 -5.49
N SER A 114 -11.48 -6.16 -6.71
CA SER A 114 -12.03 -5.27 -7.72
C SER A 114 -12.10 -5.93 -9.10
N ASP A 115 -13.17 -5.61 -9.83
CA ASP A 115 -13.42 -6.16 -11.17
C ASP A 115 -12.36 -5.72 -12.21
N GLY A 116 -12.37 -6.34 -13.38
CA GLY A 116 -11.41 -6.12 -14.46
C GLY A 116 -11.28 -4.64 -14.83
N SER A 117 -10.04 -4.16 -14.97
CA SER A 117 -9.68 -2.76 -15.23
C SER A 117 -10.10 -1.72 -14.17
N CYS A 118 -10.68 -2.11 -13.03
CA CYS A 118 -11.10 -1.18 -11.98
C CYS A 118 -9.93 -0.82 -11.05
N ASN A 119 -9.74 0.47 -10.79
CA ASN A 119 -8.67 0.98 -9.95
C ASN A 119 -9.12 1.11 -8.50
N VAL A 120 -8.17 0.94 -7.59
CA VAL A 120 -8.39 1.16 -6.15
C VAL A 120 -7.34 2.13 -5.60
N THR A 121 -7.80 3.16 -4.89
CA THR A 121 -6.95 4.06 -4.12
C THR A 121 -7.26 3.93 -2.63
N ILE A 122 -6.29 3.55 -1.81
CA ILE A 122 -6.37 3.54 -0.35
C ILE A 122 -5.66 4.79 0.17
N THR A 123 -6.35 5.61 0.97
CA THR A 123 -5.79 6.87 1.47
C THR A 123 -6.32 7.28 2.84
N GLY A 124 -5.88 8.42 3.34
CA GLY A 124 -6.28 8.97 4.64
C GLY A 124 -5.28 8.59 5.75
N PRO A 125 -5.33 9.28 6.90
CA PRO A 125 -4.35 9.12 7.97
C PRO A 125 -4.57 7.87 8.85
N GLY A 126 -5.64 7.10 8.62
CA GLY A 126 -5.97 5.90 9.39
C GLY A 126 -5.18 4.66 8.97
N SER A 127 -5.45 3.56 9.66
CA SER A 127 -4.87 2.24 9.38
C SER A 127 -5.89 1.25 8.84
N LEU A 128 -5.40 0.27 8.09
CA LEU A 128 -6.13 -0.91 7.65
C LEU A 128 -5.28 -2.16 7.88
N GLU A 129 -5.74 -3.07 8.71
CA GLU A 129 -5.21 -4.42 8.84
C GLU A 129 -6.09 -5.40 8.05
N ILE A 130 -5.49 -6.19 7.17
CA ILE A 130 -6.13 -7.29 6.46
C ILE A 130 -5.49 -8.58 6.95
N LYS A 131 -6.29 -9.45 7.55
CA LYS A 131 -5.81 -10.71 8.13
C LYS A 131 -6.67 -11.88 7.69
N ASP A 132 -6.08 -13.07 7.77
CA ASP A 132 -6.76 -14.33 7.49
C ASP A 132 -7.49 -14.31 6.13
N ALA A 133 -6.89 -13.69 5.11
CA ALA A 133 -7.46 -13.52 3.78
C ALA A 133 -6.82 -14.46 2.74
N TYR A 134 -7.55 -14.76 1.66
CA TYR A 134 -6.97 -15.53 0.56
C TYR A 134 -5.93 -14.69 -0.20
N TYR A 135 -6.37 -13.59 -0.78
CA TYR A 135 -5.55 -12.43 -1.12
C TYR A 135 -5.78 -11.28 -0.12
N GLY A 136 -4.74 -10.53 0.24
CA GLY A 136 -4.95 -9.27 0.95
C GLY A 136 -5.69 -8.27 0.06
N THR A 137 -5.19 -8.09 -1.16
CA THR A 137 -5.92 -7.44 -2.26
C THR A 137 -5.82 -8.28 -3.53
N TYR A 138 -6.89 -8.28 -4.33
CA TYR A 138 -6.94 -8.84 -5.67
C TYR A 138 -7.59 -7.81 -6.61
N ILE A 139 -6.75 -7.04 -7.30
CA ILE A 139 -7.17 -5.87 -8.07
C ILE A 139 -7.04 -6.17 -9.56
N GLY A 140 -8.18 -6.41 -10.21
CA GLY A 140 -8.27 -6.69 -11.65
C GLY A 140 -8.16 -8.17 -12.02
N TYR A 141 -8.14 -8.43 -13.33
CA TYR A 141 -8.03 -9.78 -13.90
C TYR A 141 -6.92 -9.86 -14.93
N TRP A 142 -6.25 -11.01 -14.97
CA TRP A 142 -5.12 -11.29 -15.85
C TRP A 142 -5.37 -11.08 -17.36
N GLU A 143 -6.63 -11.05 -17.81
CA GLU A 143 -6.99 -10.81 -19.22
C GLU A 143 -7.18 -9.32 -19.56
N ASP A 144 -7.35 -8.44 -18.57
CA ASP A 144 -7.80 -7.06 -18.75
C ASP A 144 -6.69 -6.05 -18.43
N PRO A 145 -6.11 -5.34 -19.42
CA PRO A 145 -5.06 -4.36 -19.14
C PRO A 145 -5.58 -3.21 -18.28
N GLY A 146 -4.85 -2.84 -17.23
CA GLY A 146 -5.23 -1.84 -16.23
C GLY A 146 -5.52 -2.47 -14.87
N ALA A 147 -6.31 -1.77 -14.04
CA ALA A 147 -6.53 -2.06 -12.62
C ALA A 147 -5.29 -1.78 -11.76
N ASP A 148 -5.15 -0.51 -11.41
CA ASP A 148 -4.04 -0.01 -10.61
C ASP A 148 -4.42 0.05 -9.13
N LEU A 149 -3.44 -0.18 -8.26
CA LEU A 149 -3.54 0.06 -6.83
C LEU A 149 -2.66 1.26 -6.44
N THR A 150 -3.25 2.23 -5.77
CA THR A 150 -2.50 3.34 -5.14
C THR A 150 -2.74 3.35 -3.63
N ILE A 151 -1.67 3.35 -2.84
CA ILE A 151 -1.71 3.56 -1.38
C ILE A 151 -1.01 4.89 -1.10
N THR A 152 -1.73 5.87 -0.54
CA THR A 152 -1.23 7.25 -0.44
C THR A 152 -1.80 8.05 0.73
N GLY A 153 -1.36 9.30 0.90
CA GLY A 153 -1.99 10.27 1.81
C GLY A 153 -1.86 9.91 3.29
N GLY A 154 -0.75 9.27 3.66
CA GLY A 154 -0.45 8.89 5.04
C GLY A 154 -1.09 7.58 5.50
N ALA A 155 -1.73 6.82 4.61
CA ALA A 155 -2.36 5.55 4.95
C ALA A 155 -1.34 4.53 5.48
N SER A 156 -1.76 3.73 6.46
CA SER A 156 -0.99 2.62 7.00
C SER A 156 -1.70 1.29 6.72
N VAL A 157 -1.20 0.51 5.77
CA VAL A 157 -1.80 -0.77 5.38
C VAL A 157 -0.96 -1.93 5.89
N LYS A 158 -1.60 -2.94 6.47
CA LYS A 158 -0.94 -4.14 6.93
C LYS A 158 -1.68 -5.38 6.44
N VAL A 159 -0.98 -6.31 5.83
CA VAL A 159 -1.51 -7.61 5.39
C VAL A 159 -0.75 -8.71 6.12
N THR A 160 -1.45 -9.53 6.90
CA THR A 160 -0.85 -10.60 7.71
C THR A 160 -1.43 -11.97 7.41
N GLU A 161 -0.54 -12.93 7.22
CA GLU A 161 -0.86 -14.34 6.99
C GLU A 161 -1.82 -14.70 5.84
N PRO A 162 -1.91 -13.92 4.74
CA PRO A 162 -2.75 -14.31 3.61
C PRO A 162 -2.30 -15.64 2.99
N SER A 163 -3.22 -16.39 2.40
CA SER A 163 -2.89 -17.75 1.92
C SER A 163 -2.32 -17.82 0.49
N CYS A 164 -2.46 -16.78 -0.33
CA CYS A 164 -1.97 -16.78 -1.72
C CYS A 164 -1.00 -15.63 -2.04
N ALA A 165 -1.47 -14.38 -2.04
CA ALA A 165 -0.63 -13.20 -2.20
C ALA A 165 -1.10 -12.06 -1.28
N GLY A 166 -0.19 -11.16 -0.90
CA GLY A 166 -0.51 -10.04 -0.02
C GLY A 166 -1.23 -8.96 -0.80
N ILE A 167 -0.56 -8.47 -1.82
CA ILE A 167 -1.11 -7.53 -2.78
C ILE A 167 -0.97 -8.18 -4.14
N TRP A 168 -2.07 -8.51 -4.79
CA TRP A 168 -2.10 -8.91 -6.18
C TRP A 168 -2.81 -7.82 -6.99
N VAL A 169 -2.14 -7.30 -8.01
CA VAL A 169 -2.64 -6.21 -8.84
C VAL A 169 -2.28 -6.50 -10.28
N ASN A 170 -3.22 -6.27 -11.18
CA ASN A 170 -3.03 -6.65 -12.56
C ASN A 170 -2.11 -5.71 -13.35
N HIS A 171 -1.91 -4.47 -12.89
CA HIS A 171 -1.06 -3.49 -13.56
C HIS A 171 -0.22 -2.71 -12.53
N ASP A 172 -0.40 -1.39 -12.39
CA ASP A 172 0.51 -0.55 -11.60
C ASP A 172 0.20 -0.62 -10.10
N ILE A 173 1.27 -0.58 -9.30
CA ILE A 173 1.19 -0.48 -7.84
C ILE A 173 2.00 0.73 -7.40
N THR A 174 1.33 1.70 -6.76
CA THR A 174 1.98 2.93 -6.29
C THR A 174 1.86 3.07 -4.79
N PHE A 175 3.00 3.17 -4.11
CA PHE A 175 3.12 3.58 -2.72
C PHE A 175 3.65 5.02 -2.68
N ASP A 176 2.85 5.97 -2.21
CA ASP A 176 3.19 7.40 -2.22
C ASP A 176 2.86 8.08 -0.88
N GLY A 177 3.88 8.34 -0.06
CA GLY A 177 3.70 8.95 1.25
C GLY A 177 2.91 8.08 2.22
N CYS A 178 3.13 6.76 2.22
CA CYS A 178 2.37 5.80 3.03
C CYS A 178 3.26 4.82 3.81
N LYS A 179 2.62 3.96 4.61
CA LYS A 179 3.25 2.81 5.25
C LYS A 179 2.56 1.52 4.81
N ALA A 180 3.34 0.49 4.49
CA ALA A 180 2.81 -0.82 4.15
C ALA A 180 3.64 -1.97 4.77
N GLU A 181 2.97 -2.92 5.42
CA GLU A 181 3.57 -4.14 5.96
C GLU A 181 2.87 -5.36 5.35
N ILE A 182 3.60 -6.20 4.60
CA ILE A 182 3.08 -7.46 4.06
C ILE A 182 3.89 -8.60 4.65
N ILE A 183 3.26 -9.42 5.49
CA ILE A 183 3.97 -10.40 6.32
C ILE A 183 3.33 -11.78 6.19
N LYS A 184 4.16 -12.76 5.82
CA LYS A 184 3.86 -14.19 5.89
C LYS A 184 4.93 -14.90 6.71
N SER A 185 4.54 -15.53 7.82
CA SER A 185 5.47 -16.18 8.75
C SER A 185 5.57 -17.69 8.60
N ASP A 186 4.58 -18.34 7.96
CA ASP A 186 4.63 -19.78 7.67
C ASP A 186 5.40 -20.11 6.37
N GLU A 187 5.83 -21.37 6.25
CA GLU A 187 6.65 -21.89 5.14
C GLU A 187 5.79 -22.24 3.90
N GLY A 188 4.82 -21.38 3.57
CA GLY A 188 3.92 -21.54 2.42
C GLY A 188 4.42 -20.86 1.14
N ARG A 189 4.02 -21.40 -0.02
CA ARG A 189 4.29 -20.79 -1.32
C ARG A 189 3.44 -19.53 -1.48
N TYR A 190 4.05 -18.37 -1.23
CA TYR A 190 3.35 -17.11 -1.05
C TYR A 190 4.19 -15.94 -1.52
N ASN A 191 3.64 -15.14 -2.45
CA ASN A 191 4.26 -13.91 -2.93
C ASN A 191 3.75 -12.71 -2.14
N GLY A 192 4.64 -11.77 -1.84
CA GLY A 192 4.28 -10.57 -1.08
C GLY A 192 3.41 -9.62 -1.91
N ILE A 193 4.02 -9.06 -2.95
CA ILE A 193 3.39 -8.15 -3.89
C ILE A 193 3.56 -8.71 -5.30
N VAL A 194 2.48 -8.75 -6.06
CA VAL A 194 2.44 -9.23 -7.44
C VAL A 194 1.88 -8.12 -8.34
N SER A 195 2.63 -7.79 -9.39
CA SER A 195 2.21 -6.86 -10.46
C SER A 195 2.31 -7.58 -11.80
N ASN A 196 1.32 -7.39 -12.66
CA ASN A 196 1.17 -8.14 -13.92
C ASN A 196 1.06 -7.18 -15.11
N VAL A 197 0.91 -7.72 -16.32
CA VAL A 197 0.49 -7.05 -17.57
C VAL A 197 1.18 -5.68 -17.83
N GLY A 198 2.48 -5.61 -17.59
CA GLY A 198 3.32 -4.45 -17.89
C GLY A 198 3.33 -3.41 -16.77
N GLY A 199 2.93 -3.83 -15.58
CA GLY A 199 2.83 -3.00 -14.41
C GLY A 199 4.17 -2.53 -13.88
N THR A 200 4.11 -1.36 -13.25
CA THR A 200 5.20 -0.74 -12.53
C THR A 200 4.89 -0.70 -11.04
N VAL A 201 5.82 -1.20 -10.22
CA VAL A 201 5.77 -1.04 -8.77
C VAL A 201 6.61 0.17 -8.36
N THR A 202 5.96 1.23 -7.90
CA THR A 202 6.59 2.52 -7.57
C THR A 202 6.54 2.80 -6.07
N PHE A 203 7.67 3.23 -5.50
CA PHE A 203 7.80 3.66 -4.12
C PHE A 203 8.29 5.10 -4.04
N THR A 204 7.49 5.99 -3.46
CA THR A 204 7.82 7.39 -3.23
C THR A 204 7.47 7.76 -1.79
N ASP A 205 8.42 8.32 -1.06
CA ASP A 205 8.28 8.83 0.32
C ASP A 205 7.57 7.85 1.28
N SER A 206 7.77 6.54 1.06
CA SER A 206 7.01 5.48 1.74
C SER A 206 7.90 4.56 2.57
N GLU A 207 7.34 3.98 3.62
CA GLU A 207 7.96 2.93 4.42
C GLU A 207 7.25 1.61 4.13
N VAL A 208 7.90 0.75 3.34
CA VAL A 208 7.32 -0.53 2.91
C VAL A 208 8.18 -1.69 3.37
N GLU A 209 7.57 -2.64 4.05
CA GLU A 209 8.20 -3.88 4.48
C GLU A 209 7.43 -5.09 3.96
N VAL A 210 8.13 -5.97 3.25
CA VAL A 210 7.59 -7.22 2.73
C VAL A 210 8.46 -8.37 3.23
N LYS A 211 7.84 -9.35 3.90
CA LYS A 211 8.53 -10.52 4.47
C LYS A 211 7.81 -11.81 4.08
N THR A 212 8.47 -12.64 3.27
CA THR A 212 7.89 -13.86 2.68
C THR A 212 8.89 -15.02 2.59
N TYR A 213 8.38 -16.21 2.25
CA TYR A 213 9.21 -17.38 1.89
C TYR A 213 9.31 -17.61 0.37
N CYS A 214 8.69 -16.75 -0.45
CA CYS A 214 8.92 -16.69 -1.89
C CYS A 214 9.28 -15.25 -2.27
N ALA A 215 8.93 -14.83 -3.49
CA ALA A 215 9.18 -13.49 -3.96
C ALA A 215 8.49 -12.45 -3.07
N ALA A 216 9.25 -11.47 -2.60
CA ALA A 216 8.68 -10.30 -1.95
C ALA A 216 7.99 -9.42 -3.00
N LEU A 217 8.63 -9.24 -4.16
CA LEU A 217 8.03 -8.67 -5.36
C LEU A 217 8.11 -9.70 -6.50
N ASP A 218 6.98 -9.96 -7.15
CA ASP A 218 6.88 -10.80 -8.34
C ASP A 218 6.23 -10.02 -9.48
N LEU A 219 6.95 -9.83 -10.58
CA LEU A 219 6.48 -9.08 -11.73
C LEU A 219 6.34 -9.97 -12.96
N GLY A 220 5.26 -9.76 -13.70
CA GLY A 220 4.99 -10.37 -15.00
C GLY A 220 4.27 -11.72 -14.96
N ASN A 221 4.53 -12.57 -13.97
CA ASN A 221 3.80 -13.84 -13.78
C ASN A 221 3.51 -14.62 -15.08
N GLY A 222 4.47 -14.65 -16.01
CA GLY A 222 4.36 -15.32 -17.31
C GLY A 222 3.87 -14.47 -18.48
N ASP A 223 3.75 -13.15 -18.34
CA ASP A 223 3.52 -12.22 -19.44
C ASP A 223 4.84 -11.73 -20.09
N ASP A 224 4.79 -11.31 -21.36
CA ASP A 224 5.96 -10.82 -22.12
C ASP A 224 5.92 -9.30 -22.34
N THR A 225 5.29 -8.54 -21.43
CA THR A 225 5.24 -7.08 -21.48
C THR A 225 6.39 -6.44 -20.68
N GLU A 226 6.53 -5.12 -20.73
CA GLU A 226 7.61 -4.42 -20.03
C GLU A 226 7.19 -4.06 -18.61
N HIS A 227 7.96 -4.53 -17.64
CA HIS A 227 7.75 -4.32 -16.20
C HIS A 227 8.82 -3.43 -15.60
N ALA A 228 8.48 -2.76 -14.50
CA ALA A 228 9.44 -1.93 -13.80
C ALA A 228 9.24 -1.91 -12.28
N ILE A 229 10.35 -1.75 -11.57
CA ILE A 229 10.38 -1.43 -10.16
C ILE A 229 11.11 -0.11 -10.02
N VAL A 230 10.48 0.85 -9.35
CA VAL A 230 11.03 2.20 -9.20
C VAL A 230 11.01 2.60 -7.74
N VAL A 231 12.20 2.78 -7.15
CA VAL A 231 12.38 3.32 -5.80
C VAL A 231 12.84 4.77 -5.93
N ASN A 232 11.92 5.71 -5.73
CA ASN A 232 12.21 7.15 -5.77
C ASN A 232 12.80 7.66 -4.46
N SER A 233 12.16 7.31 -3.35
CA SER A 233 12.54 7.75 -2.00
C SER A 233 11.85 6.88 -0.94
N GLY A 234 12.14 7.12 0.34
CA GLY A 234 11.63 6.33 1.45
C GLY A 234 12.49 5.11 1.76
N THR A 235 11.91 4.14 2.46
CA THR A 235 12.59 2.91 2.90
C THR A 235 11.78 1.70 2.47
N VAL A 236 12.36 0.87 1.60
CA VAL A 236 11.77 -0.38 1.13
C VAL A 236 12.61 -1.54 1.64
N THR A 237 12.01 -2.41 2.44
CA THR A 237 12.64 -3.62 2.96
C THR A 237 11.95 -4.85 2.37
N LEU A 238 12.71 -5.67 1.65
CA LEU A 238 12.24 -6.91 1.04
C LEU A 238 13.01 -8.09 1.62
N GLU A 239 12.33 -8.96 2.34
CA GLU A 239 12.91 -10.20 2.87
C GLU A 239 12.25 -11.41 2.20
N SER A 240 13.07 -12.24 1.57
CA SER A 240 12.69 -13.54 1.05
C SER A 240 13.54 -14.64 1.69
N ARG A 241 12.88 -15.68 2.16
CA ARG A 241 13.51 -16.88 2.73
C ARG A 241 13.27 -18.06 1.83
N SER A 242 14.04 -19.14 2.00
CA SER A 242 13.82 -20.32 1.21
C SER A 242 12.72 -21.23 1.78
N LEU A 243 11.89 -21.78 0.89
CA LEU A 243 10.97 -22.87 1.22
C LEU A 243 11.77 -24.16 1.45
N PRO A 244 11.65 -24.81 2.63
CA PRO A 244 12.32 -26.09 2.87
C PRO A 244 11.74 -27.24 2.06
N THR A 245 10.47 -27.11 1.67
CA THR A 245 9.65 -28.16 1.06
C THR A 245 9.72 -28.20 -0.46
N ASP A 246 10.18 -27.12 -1.11
CA ASP A 246 10.28 -27.02 -2.57
C ASP A 246 11.55 -26.26 -3.01
N PRO A 247 12.75 -26.84 -2.80
CA PRO A 247 14.04 -26.18 -3.08
C PRO A 247 14.27 -25.83 -4.55
N ASP A 248 13.53 -26.46 -5.47
CA ASP A 248 13.65 -26.25 -6.90
C ASP A 248 12.64 -25.21 -7.44
N ASP A 249 11.76 -24.67 -6.58
CA ASP A 249 10.87 -23.58 -6.96
C ASP A 249 11.67 -22.34 -7.35
N ARG A 250 11.36 -21.78 -8.52
CA ARG A 250 12.08 -20.65 -9.12
C ARG A 250 12.01 -19.37 -8.29
N TYR A 251 10.97 -19.21 -7.46
CA TYR A 251 10.84 -18.07 -6.56
C TYR A 251 11.51 -18.29 -5.21
N ASN A 252 12.06 -19.49 -4.99
CA ASN A 252 12.56 -19.89 -3.69
C ASN A 252 13.79 -19.07 -3.30
N GLY A 253 13.64 -18.28 -2.24
CA GLY A 253 14.71 -17.41 -1.72
C GLY A 253 15.10 -16.26 -2.64
N VAL A 254 14.31 -15.94 -3.66
CA VAL A 254 14.53 -14.75 -4.51
C VAL A 254 13.63 -13.63 -4.01
N ALA A 255 14.17 -12.46 -3.66
CA ALA A 255 13.34 -11.37 -3.14
C ALA A 255 12.58 -10.61 -4.22
N VAL A 256 13.21 -10.36 -5.37
CA VAL A 256 12.58 -9.73 -6.54
C VAL A 256 12.67 -10.68 -7.72
N SER A 257 11.52 -11.18 -8.17
CA SER A 257 11.39 -12.00 -9.36
C SER A 257 10.75 -11.20 -10.49
N CYS A 258 11.26 -11.35 -11.70
CA CYS A 258 10.58 -10.89 -12.90
C CYS A 258 10.53 -12.04 -13.90
N GLU A 259 9.33 -12.45 -14.27
CA GLU A 259 9.12 -13.60 -15.12
C GLU A 259 9.10 -13.25 -16.60
N PRO A 260 9.88 -13.94 -17.45
CA PRO A 260 9.60 -13.97 -18.87
C PRO A 260 8.43 -14.94 -19.17
N ASP A 261 7.62 -14.65 -20.18
CA ASP A 261 6.67 -15.60 -20.75
C ASP A 261 7.36 -16.95 -21.05
N GLY A 262 6.66 -18.06 -20.85
CA GLY A 262 7.16 -19.44 -20.95
C GLY A 262 7.73 -19.85 -22.32
N GLY A 263 7.67 -18.97 -23.32
CA GLY A 263 8.36 -19.10 -24.61
C GLY A 263 9.58 -18.19 -24.81
N SER A 264 9.72 -17.14 -23.99
CA SER A 264 10.79 -16.13 -24.06
C SER A 264 11.94 -16.46 -23.12
N LYS A 265 13.16 -16.09 -23.51
CA LYS A 265 14.35 -16.12 -22.64
C LYS A 265 14.78 -14.73 -22.19
N GLU A 266 14.07 -13.69 -22.62
CA GLU A 266 14.42 -12.31 -22.37
C GLU A 266 13.56 -11.77 -21.23
N THR A 267 14.20 -11.39 -20.13
CA THR A 267 13.53 -10.70 -19.03
C THR A 267 13.24 -9.25 -19.42
N LYS A 268 11.96 -8.89 -19.49
CA LYS A 268 11.48 -7.53 -19.81
C LYS A 268 11.14 -6.75 -18.55
N CYS A 269 12.09 -6.69 -17.62
CA CYS A 269 11.91 -6.02 -16.35
C CYS A 269 13.12 -5.16 -16.02
N THR A 270 12.90 -4.02 -15.39
CA THR A 270 13.96 -3.11 -14.93
C THR A 270 13.78 -2.78 -13.46
N LEU A 271 14.90 -2.58 -12.77
CA LEU A 271 14.91 -2.04 -11.41
C LEU A 271 15.66 -0.72 -11.42
N THR A 272 14.99 0.35 -11.03
CA THR A 272 15.58 1.68 -10.89
C THR A 272 15.52 2.12 -9.42
N VAL A 273 16.67 2.47 -8.85
CA VAL A 273 16.77 3.08 -7.53
C VAL A 273 17.27 4.50 -7.71
N ASN A 274 16.35 5.47 -7.67
CA ASN A 274 16.66 6.90 -7.82
C ASN A 274 17.13 7.52 -6.49
N GLY A 275 16.66 7.00 -5.34
CA GLY A 275 16.95 7.53 -4.02
C GLY A 275 16.41 6.64 -2.90
N GLY A 276 16.39 7.17 -1.67
CA GLY A 276 15.94 6.43 -0.49
C GLY A 276 16.84 5.25 -0.12
N ILE A 277 16.27 4.26 0.56
CA ILE A 277 16.94 3.01 0.97
C ILE A 277 16.13 1.81 0.45
N LEU A 278 16.78 0.96 -0.33
CA LEU A 278 16.33 -0.38 -0.69
C LEU A 278 17.19 -1.41 0.06
N ASN A 279 16.57 -2.08 1.03
CA ASN A 279 17.19 -3.13 1.84
C ASN A 279 16.61 -4.50 1.44
N ILE A 280 17.43 -5.33 0.80
CA ILE A 280 17.00 -6.66 0.35
C ILE A 280 17.75 -7.72 1.13
N LYS A 281 17.01 -8.66 1.69
CA LYS A 281 17.54 -9.86 2.36
C LYS A 281 16.97 -11.10 1.69
N ALA A 282 17.79 -11.83 0.97
CA ALA A 282 17.40 -13.02 0.23
C ALA A 282 18.34 -14.20 0.51
N GLU A 283 17.81 -15.41 0.67
CA GLU A 283 18.65 -16.63 0.83
C GLU A 283 19.23 -17.11 -0.52
N GLY A 284 18.49 -16.89 -1.62
CA GLY A 284 18.89 -17.04 -3.01
C GLY A 284 19.45 -15.74 -3.57
N LYS A 285 18.90 -15.22 -4.68
CA LYS A 285 19.30 -13.91 -5.24
C LYS A 285 18.48 -12.77 -4.65
N CYS A 286 19.07 -11.61 -4.43
CA CYS A 286 18.28 -10.42 -4.07
C CYS A 286 17.34 -10.03 -5.22
N VAL A 287 17.84 -9.98 -6.45
CA VAL A 287 17.06 -9.65 -7.65
C VAL A 287 17.41 -10.61 -8.79
N ASP A 288 16.41 -11.20 -9.43
CA ASP A 288 16.59 -12.03 -10.62
C ASP A 288 16.54 -11.21 -11.92
N LEU A 289 17.45 -10.24 -12.03
CA LEU A 289 17.63 -9.40 -13.21
C LEU A 289 19.09 -9.42 -13.69
N PRO A 290 19.33 -9.31 -15.01
CA PRO A 290 20.64 -8.97 -15.53
C PRO A 290 21.15 -7.64 -14.96
N ALA A 291 22.45 -7.51 -14.72
CA ALA A 291 23.04 -6.32 -14.11
C ALA A 291 22.81 -5.03 -14.93
N ASP A 292 22.69 -5.12 -16.25
CA ASP A 292 22.40 -3.99 -17.13
C ASP A 292 20.93 -3.51 -17.07
N LYS A 293 20.05 -4.27 -16.40
CA LYS A 293 18.66 -3.90 -16.12
C LYS A 293 18.48 -3.27 -14.72
N ILE A 294 19.56 -3.16 -13.96
CA ILE A 294 19.60 -2.54 -12.64
C ILE A 294 20.25 -1.17 -12.78
N ILE A 295 19.46 -0.12 -12.54
CA ILE A 295 19.84 1.27 -12.75
C ILE A 295 19.89 1.96 -11.39
N LEU A 296 21.07 2.44 -11.02
CA LEU A 296 21.26 3.24 -9.81
C LEU A 296 21.37 4.72 -10.20
N GLY A 297 20.56 5.55 -9.56
CA GLY A 297 20.54 6.99 -9.73
C GLY A 297 21.77 7.68 -9.14
N ASP A 298 21.90 8.97 -9.42
CA ASP A 298 23.03 9.77 -8.93
C ASP A 298 23.08 9.79 -7.39
N GLY A 299 24.24 9.44 -6.83
CA GLY A 299 24.46 9.41 -5.38
C GLY A 299 23.97 8.14 -4.67
N VAL A 300 23.27 7.24 -5.37
CA VAL A 300 22.88 5.93 -4.85
C VAL A 300 24.08 4.99 -4.88
N THR A 301 24.37 4.35 -3.74
CA THR A 301 25.52 3.44 -3.60
C THR A 301 25.13 2.17 -2.85
N TYR A 302 25.99 1.14 -2.94
CA TYR A 302 25.89 -0.03 -2.07
C TYR A 302 26.41 0.35 -0.67
N ILE A 303 25.48 0.54 0.27
CA ILE A 303 25.76 0.73 1.70
C ILE A 303 26.25 -0.59 2.30
N LYS A 304 25.67 -1.71 1.83
CA LYS A 304 26.06 -3.07 2.21
C LYS A 304 25.92 -4.01 1.03
N GLY A 305 26.86 -4.95 0.91
CA GLY A 305 26.94 -5.87 -0.24
C GLY A 305 27.64 -5.23 -1.43
N THR A 306 27.67 -5.94 -2.55
CA THR A 306 28.41 -5.52 -3.76
C THR A 306 27.59 -5.58 -5.04
N SER A 307 26.51 -6.37 -5.06
CA SER A 307 25.60 -6.48 -6.19
C SER A 307 24.20 -6.86 -5.71
N LEU A 308 23.18 -6.37 -6.39
CA LEU A 308 21.78 -6.80 -6.20
C LEU A 308 21.49 -8.15 -6.88
N THR A 309 22.40 -8.65 -7.70
CA THR A 309 22.32 -10.01 -8.27
C THR A 309 22.85 -11.09 -7.33
N ASP A 310 23.51 -10.67 -6.24
CA ASP A 310 24.05 -11.58 -5.23
C ASP A 310 22.97 -11.94 -4.21
N GLY A 311 23.21 -13.02 -3.46
CA GLY A 311 22.41 -13.37 -2.30
C GLY A 311 22.85 -12.70 -1.01
N GLY A 312 22.07 -12.91 0.05
CA GLY A 312 22.34 -12.40 1.38
C GLY A 312 21.61 -11.09 1.66
N ASN A 313 22.26 -10.21 2.44
CA ASN A 313 21.70 -8.91 2.81
C ASN A 313 22.48 -7.82 2.07
N VAL A 314 21.79 -7.16 1.14
CA VAL A 314 22.29 -6.08 0.29
C VAL A 314 21.46 -4.83 0.56
N ILE A 315 22.13 -3.71 0.81
CA ILE A 315 21.50 -2.41 1.05
C ILE A 315 22.05 -1.44 0.02
N VAL A 316 21.14 -0.89 -0.79
CA VAL A 316 21.41 0.13 -1.78
C VAL A 316 20.62 1.36 -1.42
N GLY A 317 21.22 2.53 -1.51
CA GLY A 317 20.51 3.76 -1.24
C GLY A 317 21.41 4.97 -1.23
N ILE A 318 20.80 6.09 -0.92
CA ILE A 318 21.53 7.25 -0.47
C ILE A 318 21.80 6.99 1.00
N ASP A 319 23.08 6.87 1.37
CA ASP A 319 23.50 6.79 2.76
C ASP A 319 23.23 8.15 3.41
N GLU A 320 21.98 8.37 3.75
CA GLU A 320 21.61 9.35 4.73
C GLU A 320 22.01 8.77 6.09
N GLU A 321 23.31 8.74 6.38
CA GLU A 321 23.78 8.55 7.74
C GLU A 321 22.91 9.48 8.62
N PRO A 322 22.22 8.94 9.64
CA PRO A 322 21.41 9.75 10.51
C PRO A 322 22.31 10.83 11.04
N ALA A 323 21.98 12.09 10.71
CA ALA A 323 22.83 13.20 11.06
C ALA A 323 23.03 13.11 12.58
N PHE A 324 24.26 12.91 13.06
CA PHE A 324 24.53 13.00 14.47
C PHE A 324 24.70 14.49 14.76
N PRO A 325 23.64 15.21 15.18
CA PRO A 325 23.64 16.66 15.08
C PRO A 325 24.74 17.22 15.98
N GLY A 326 25.66 17.97 15.38
CA GLY A 326 26.81 18.55 16.05
C GLY A 326 28.10 17.72 16.03
N ASP A 327 28.12 16.50 15.49
CA ASP A 327 29.36 15.75 15.20
C ASP A 327 29.95 16.21 13.86
N VAL A 328 30.60 17.36 13.90
CA VAL A 328 31.06 18.10 12.73
C VAL A 328 32.23 17.40 12.04
N ASP A 329 33.06 16.67 12.79
CA ASP A 329 34.21 15.95 12.24
C ASP A 329 33.91 14.47 11.91
N GLY A 330 32.71 13.97 12.23
CA GLY A 330 32.20 12.66 11.84
C GLY A 330 32.85 11.51 12.61
N ASN A 331 33.29 11.75 13.85
CA ASN A 331 34.00 10.77 14.66
C ASN A 331 33.09 10.00 15.63
N ASN A 332 31.77 10.19 15.55
CA ASN A 332 30.74 9.67 16.44
C ASN A 332 30.86 10.15 17.90
N ARG A 333 31.43 11.33 18.14
CA ARG A 333 31.55 11.93 19.49
C ARG A 333 31.33 13.43 19.46
N LEU A 334 30.20 13.87 19.98
CA LEU A 334 29.90 15.29 20.17
C LEU A 334 30.76 15.91 21.29
N ASN A 335 31.70 16.80 20.93
CA ASN A 335 32.57 17.47 21.89
C ASN A 335 33.09 18.84 21.39
N MET A 336 33.97 19.48 22.18
CA MET A 336 34.52 20.81 21.84
C MET A 336 35.38 20.83 20.57
N LYS A 337 35.87 19.68 20.07
CA LYS A 337 36.56 19.60 18.77
C LYS A 337 35.62 19.90 17.62
N ASP A 338 34.36 19.46 17.69
CA ASP A 338 33.36 19.75 16.67
C ASP A 338 33.10 21.23 16.54
N LEU A 339 32.93 21.91 17.68
CA LEU A 339 32.76 23.35 17.72
C LEU A 339 33.96 24.09 17.11
N ALA A 340 35.18 23.67 17.46
CA ALA A 340 36.39 24.26 16.90
C ALA A 340 36.51 24.02 15.39
N THR A 341 36.17 22.82 14.92
CA THR A 341 36.17 22.45 13.51
C THR A 341 35.13 23.26 12.73
N LEU A 342 33.92 23.40 13.25
CA LEU A 342 32.86 24.21 12.63
C LEU A 342 33.24 25.69 12.54
N GLN A 343 33.82 26.24 13.60
CA GLN A 343 34.32 27.61 13.60
C GLN A 343 35.43 27.82 12.57
N ARG A 344 36.33 26.85 12.39
CA ARG A 344 37.38 26.93 11.37
C ARG A 344 36.78 26.92 9.96
N TYR A 345 35.83 26.02 9.69
CA TYR A 345 35.12 25.96 8.41
C TYR A 345 34.41 27.28 8.09
N VAL A 346 33.59 27.80 9.02
CA VAL A 346 32.84 29.06 8.82
C VAL A 346 33.76 30.27 8.64
N ASN A 347 34.97 30.25 9.21
CA ASN A 347 35.99 31.28 9.01
C ASN A 347 36.81 31.10 7.72
N GLY A 348 36.44 30.16 6.85
CA GLY A 348 37.07 29.94 5.54
C GLY A 348 38.38 29.17 5.60
N TRP A 349 38.64 28.42 6.66
CA TRP A 349 39.80 27.53 6.73
C TRP A 349 39.52 26.26 5.93
N ASP A 350 40.55 25.73 5.27
CA ASP A 350 40.48 24.46 4.55
C ASP A 350 40.46 23.29 5.56
N VAL A 351 39.25 22.95 6.02
CA VAL A 351 38.97 21.82 6.91
C VAL A 351 37.78 21.04 6.35
N LYS A 352 37.89 19.72 6.36
CA LYS A 352 36.79 18.83 5.96
C LYS A 352 35.80 18.70 7.12
N ILE A 353 34.50 18.84 6.84
CA ILE A 353 33.41 18.66 7.82
C ILE A 353 32.32 17.74 7.25
N ASN A 354 31.47 17.23 8.13
CA ASN A 354 30.17 16.65 7.76
C ASN A 354 29.12 17.78 7.75
N GLU A 355 28.75 18.25 6.55
CA GLU A 355 27.81 19.36 6.39
C GLU A 355 26.41 19.04 6.93
N LYS A 356 25.96 17.78 6.82
CA LYS A 356 24.66 17.34 7.34
C LYS A 356 24.60 17.41 8.86
N ASN A 357 25.67 16.99 9.55
CA ASN A 357 25.78 17.09 11.01
C ASN A 357 25.99 18.54 11.48
N ALA A 358 26.57 19.38 10.61
CA ALA A 358 26.90 20.76 10.91
C ALA A 358 25.74 21.73 10.72
N ASP A 359 24.72 21.41 9.90
CA ASP A 359 23.53 22.25 9.69
C ASP A 359 22.51 22.07 10.84
N LEU A 360 22.82 22.68 11.97
CA LEU A 360 21.99 22.60 13.18
C LEU A 360 20.73 23.45 13.10
N THR A 361 20.66 24.35 12.11
CA THR A 361 19.48 25.19 11.87
C THR A 361 18.53 24.62 10.83
N GLY A 362 18.98 23.67 10.01
CA GLY A 362 18.21 23.09 8.90
C GLY A 362 17.99 24.09 7.75
N GLU A 363 18.81 25.14 7.65
CA GLU A 363 18.68 26.19 6.64
C GLU A 363 19.41 25.82 5.32
N GLY A 364 20.09 24.68 5.26
CA GLY A 364 20.88 24.21 4.12
C GLY A 364 22.18 24.99 3.88
N LYS A 365 22.63 25.77 4.87
CA LYS A 365 23.82 26.62 4.77
C LYS A 365 24.58 26.69 6.09
N ILE A 366 25.83 26.22 6.09
CA ILE A 366 26.70 26.24 7.27
C ILE A 366 27.22 27.65 7.55
N ASN A 367 26.85 28.22 8.69
CA ASN A 367 27.21 29.57 9.08
C ASN A 367 27.32 29.77 10.61
N MET A 368 27.50 31.01 11.05
CA MET A 368 27.67 31.34 12.48
C MET A 368 26.44 31.03 13.35
N LYS A 369 25.25 30.88 12.77
CA LYS A 369 24.07 30.41 13.50
C LYS A 369 24.25 28.95 13.95
N ASP A 370 24.77 28.10 13.08
CA ASP A 370 25.03 26.70 13.42
C ASP A 370 26.11 26.57 14.49
N VAL A 371 27.14 27.43 14.45
CA VAL A 371 28.14 27.53 15.53
C VAL A 371 27.48 27.86 16.88
N ALA A 372 26.49 28.76 16.89
CA ALA A 372 25.78 29.14 18.11
C ALA A 372 24.88 28.01 18.63
N GLU A 373 24.19 27.29 17.74
CA GLU A 373 23.39 26.12 18.12
C GLU A 373 24.27 24.97 18.63
N LEU A 374 25.42 24.72 18.01
CA LEU A 374 26.38 23.70 18.48
C LEU A 374 26.88 24.00 19.89
N GLN A 375 27.18 25.28 20.15
CA GLN A 375 27.61 25.71 21.48
C GLN A 375 26.51 25.50 22.53
N LYS A 376 25.24 25.77 22.19
CA LYS A 376 24.10 25.50 23.11
C LYS A 376 23.95 24.01 23.36
N LEU A 377 24.05 23.19 22.30
CA LEU A 377 23.93 21.76 22.38
C LEU A 377 25.01 21.17 23.30
N LEU A 378 26.28 21.55 23.11
CA LEU A 378 27.39 21.12 23.97
C LEU A 378 27.19 21.53 25.44
N ASN A 379 26.65 22.73 25.69
CA ASN A 379 26.38 23.20 27.05
C ASN A 379 25.20 22.49 27.74
N SER A 380 24.36 21.80 26.97
CA SER A 380 23.23 21.03 27.51
C SER A 380 23.63 19.62 27.96
N LEU A 381 24.83 19.17 27.56
CA LEU A 381 25.35 17.87 27.95
C LEU A 381 25.71 17.85 29.44
N PRO A 382 25.46 16.74 30.15
CA PRO A 382 25.94 16.59 31.53
C PRO A 382 27.47 16.66 31.55
N PRO A 383 28.07 17.23 32.61
CA PRO A 383 29.51 17.18 32.77
C PRO A 383 29.96 15.71 32.87
N GLU A 384 30.96 15.34 32.04
CA GLU A 384 31.62 14.02 32.09
C GLU A 384 32.33 13.77 33.43
#